data_AF-A0A7C4NR21-F1
#
_entry.id   AF-A0A7C4NR21-F1
#
_cell.length_a   1.000
_cell.length_b   1.000
_cell.length_c   1.000
_cell.angle_alpha   90.00
_cell.angle_beta   90.00
_cell.angle_gamma   90.00
#
_symmetry.space_group_name_H-M   'P 1'
#
loop_
_entity.id
_entity.type
_entity.pdbx_description
1 polymer ?
#
loop_
_entity_poly.entity_id
_entity_poly.type
_entity_poly.pdbx_seq_one_letter_code
_entity_poly.pdbx_strand_id
1 'polypeptide(L)'
;RNQTGIDIYPIIGAGCLPFRGHNSPINIEGFVEEYKGTWTVTIQSAYRYDYPENEVVEAVKKLNNMLPYGEPRDLTEVEETIVNVIQKFSRKYQETLESAIDAVNYVASFIPPRRSRKLHIGLYGYSRRLIGKSLPRAIPFTGAFYSLGIPPEFIGMRVLKGLGEEEYDVLREVHVRLRDDLEEAARRVVWEAFSLLVENRGNLLKHFSKEFYEEFIPSYMEDLETTSELFGIKIGGRSFSDRRYANIIENFLISILEEEYDRAKHELVEAARLRRSIG
;
A
#
# COMPACT_ATOMS: atom_id res chain seq x y z
N ARG A 1 -31.56 -4.48 0.76
CA ARG A 1 -32.85 -3.77 0.65
C ARG A 1 -33.73 -4.26 -0.51
N ASN A 2 -33.26 -4.22 -1.76
CA ASN A 2 -34.14 -4.47 -2.94
C ASN A 2 -34.77 -5.88 -3.02
N GLN A 3 -34.12 -6.91 -2.48
CA GLN A 3 -34.65 -8.29 -2.49
C GLN A 3 -35.35 -8.68 -1.17
N THR A 4 -34.81 -8.25 -0.02
CA THR A 4 -35.23 -8.74 1.31
C THR A 4 -35.90 -7.68 2.19
N GLY A 5 -35.93 -6.41 1.78
CA GLY A 5 -36.37 -5.30 2.61
C GLY A 5 -35.41 -4.94 3.77
N ILE A 6 -34.30 -5.67 3.94
CA ILE A 6 -33.33 -5.44 5.02
C ILE A 6 -32.41 -4.28 4.65
N ASP A 7 -32.30 -3.30 5.55
CA ASP A 7 -31.34 -2.19 5.45
C ASP A 7 -29.92 -2.66 5.77
N ILE A 8 -28.94 -2.17 5.00
CA ILE A 8 -27.54 -2.57 5.10
C ILE A 8 -26.70 -1.33 5.40
N TYR A 9 -25.82 -1.44 6.39
CA TYR A 9 -24.98 -0.34 6.87
C TYR A 9 -23.50 -0.76 6.83
N PRO A 10 -22.83 -0.74 5.66
CA PRO A 10 -21.47 -1.25 5.52
C PRO A 10 -20.45 -0.46 6.36
N ILE A 11 -19.49 -1.21 6.90
CA ILE A 11 -18.35 -0.67 7.65
C ILE A 11 -17.07 -0.99 6.88
N ILE A 12 -16.21 0.01 6.63
CA ILE A 12 -14.90 -0.20 6.00
C ILE A 12 -13.74 0.09 6.95
N GLY A 13 -12.80 -0.84 6.97
CA GLY A 13 -11.53 -0.72 7.69
C GLY A 13 -10.42 -0.14 6.81
N ALA A 14 -10.29 1.18 6.75
CA ALA A 14 -9.31 1.86 5.91
C ALA A 14 -8.19 2.53 6.73
N GLY A 15 -6.94 2.38 6.28
CA GLY A 15 -5.75 3.09 6.76
C GLY A 15 -5.45 4.33 5.93
N CYS A 16 -4.47 5.13 6.36
CA CYS A 16 -4.16 6.41 5.72
C CYS A 16 -3.34 6.30 4.43
N LEU A 17 -2.60 5.21 4.23
CA LEU A 17 -1.84 5.00 3.00
C LEU A 17 -2.73 4.37 1.91
N PRO A 18 -2.49 4.67 0.62
CA PRO A 18 -3.29 4.17 -0.49
C PRO A 18 -3.51 2.65 -0.48
N PHE A 19 -2.46 1.85 -0.29
CA PHE A 19 -2.55 0.38 -0.24
C PHE A 19 -3.55 -0.18 0.78
N ARG A 20 -3.94 0.62 1.78
CA ARG A 20 -4.87 0.21 2.83
C ARG A 20 -6.15 1.05 2.84
N GLY A 21 -6.46 1.76 1.76
CA GLY A 21 -7.73 2.45 1.54
C GLY A 21 -7.70 3.96 1.68
N HIS A 22 -6.52 4.59 1.78
CA HIS A 22 -6.32 6.05 1.67
C HIS A 22 -7.24 6.97 2.50
N ASN A 23 -7.74 6.52 3.65
CA ASN A 23 -8.55 7.35 4.55
C ASN A 23 -7.63 8.24 5.40
N SER A 24 -7.48 9.52 5.04
CA SER A 24 -6.65 10.49 5.76
C SER A 24 -7.36 11.83 5.94
N PRO A 25 -6.94 12.67 6.91
CA PRO A 25 -7.49 14.02 7.08
C PRO A 25 -7.41 14.90 5.82
N ILE A 26 -6.48 14.60 4.91
CA ILE A 26 -6.23 15.38 3.70
C ILE A 26 -6.87 14.77 2.44
N ASN A 27 -7.53 13.61 2.53
CA ASN A 27 -8.14 12.90 1.39
C ASN A 27 -9.57 12.44 1.68
N ILE A 28 -10.36 13.24 2.41
CA ILE A 28 -11.71 12.85 2.83
C ILE A 28 -12.64 12.71 1.61
N GLU A 29 -12.63 13.69 0.72
CA GLU A 29 -13.46 13.70 -0.48
C GLU A 29 -13.13 12.54 -1.41
N GLY A 30 -11.84 12.31 -1.69
CA GLY A 30 -11.42 11.17 -2.50
C GLY A 30 -11.84 9.85 -1.87
N PHE A 31 -11.65 9.72 -0.56
CA PHE A 31 -12.05 8.51 0.17
C PHE A 31 -13.55 8.22 0.08
N VAL A 32 -14.42 9.21 0.33
CA VAL A 32 -15.87 8.97 0.28
C VAL A 32 -16.38 8.82 -1.16
N GLU A 33 -15.71 9.40 -2.16
CA GLU A 33 -16.02 9.19 -3.57
C GLU A 33 -15.70 7.78 -4.05
N GLU A 34 -14.58 7.22 -3.58
CA GLU A 34 -14.18 5.82 -3.85
C GLU A 34 -15.16 4.85 -3.19
N TYR A 35 -15.42 5.03 -1.90
CA TYR A 35 -16.20 4.10 -1.08
C TYR A 35 -17.65 4.54 -0.86
N LYS A 36 -18.31 5.01 -1.93
CA LYS A 36 -19.72 5.43 -1.94
C LYS A 36 -20.63 4.37 -1.32
N GLY A 37 -21.62 4.81 -0.54
CA GLY A 37 -22.55 3.93 0.16
C GLY A 37 -22.04 3.31 1.47
N THR A 38 -20.80 3.59 1.87
CA THR A 38 -20.29 3.20 3.20
C THR A 38 -20.93 4.06 4.29
N TRP A 39 -21.26 3.46 5.43
CA TRP A 39 -21.87 4.16 6.56
C TRP A 39 -20.93 4.43 7.71
N THR A 40 -19.94 3.57 7.91
CA THR A 40 -18.98 3.71 9.01
C THR A 40 -17.58 3.42 8.52
N VAL A 41 -16.64 4.25 8.95
CA VAL A 41 -15.24 4.18 8.51
C VAL A 41 -14.36 4.11 9.75
N THR A 42 -13.30 3.31 9.71
CA THR A 42 -12.37 3.25 10.84
C THR A 42 -11.47 4.48 10.89
N ILE A 43 -11.37 5.12 12.06
CA ILE A 43 -10.35 6.12 12.36
C ILE A 43 -9.16 5.43 13.04
N GLN A 44 -8.14 5.09 12.24
CA GLN A 44 -6.98 4.30 12.71
C GLN A 44 -5.98 5.15 13.51
N SER A 45 -4.96 4.52 14.11
CA SER A 45 -3.96 5.24 14.92
C SER A 45 -3.24 6.33 14.14
N ALA A 46 -2.85 6.05 12.88
CA ALA A 46 -2.12 7.03 12.07
C ALA A 46 -2.93 8.30 11.87
N TYR A 47 -4.21 8.15 11.51
CA TYR A 47 -5.17 9.24 11.41
C TYR A 47 -5.19 10.13 12.65
N ARG A 48 -5.19 9.54 13.86
CA ARG A 48 -5.33 10.29 15.12
C ARG A 48 -4.05 10.94 15.63
N TYR A 49 -2.91 10.31 15.37
CA TYR A 49 -1.66 10.64 16.08
C TYR A 49 -0.53 11.10 15.17
N ASP A 50 -0.59 10.78 13.87
CA ASP A 50 0.44 11.17 12.92
C ASP A 50 0.06 12.46 12.16
N TYR A 51 -1.15 13.01 12.38
CA TYR A 51 -1.66 14.29 11.82
C TYR A 51 -1.95 15.33 12.93
N PRO A 52 -1.95 16.64 12.62
CA PRO A 52 -2.32 17.69 13.56
C PRO A 52 -3.74 17.53 14.12
N GLU A 53 -3.91 17.72 15.43
CA GLU A 53 -5.19 17.49 16.11
C GLU A 53 -6.36 18.30 15.52
N ASN A 54 -6.11 19.56 15.16
CA ASN A 54 -7.11 20.43 14.55
C ASN A 54 -7.60 19.88 13.21
N GLU A 55 -6.69 19.38 12.36
CA GLU A 55 -7.04 18.75 11.08
C GLU A 55 -7.84 17.47 11.30
N VAL A 56 -7.46 16.65 12.28
CA VAL A 56 -8.18 15.41 12.61
C VAL A 56 -9.60 15.68 13.09
N VAL A 57 -9.79 16.65 13.98
CA VAL A 57 -11.12 17.01 14.51
C VAL A 57 -12.02 17.54 13.40
N GLU A 58 -11.50 18.40 12.53
CA GLU A 58 -12.24 18.91 11.38
C GLU A 58 -12.60 17.78 10.40
N ALA A 59 -11.65 16.89 10.13
CA ALA A 59 -11.83 15.78 9.22
C ALA A 59 -12.89 14.78 9.71
N VAL A 60 -12.89 14.46 11.01
CA VAL A 60 -13.92 13.60 11.62
C VAL A 60 -15.30 14.27 11.57
N LYS A 61 -15.39 15.59 11.83
CA LYS A 61 -16.66 16.32 11.68
C LYS A 61 -17.19 16.24 10.25
N LYS A 62 -16.31 16.39 9.27
CA LYS A 62 -16.65 16.31 7.85
C LYS A 62 -17.14 14.90 7.47
N LEU A 63 -16.44 13.85 7.88
CA LEU A 63 -16.87 12.47 7.68
C LEU A 63 -18.26 12.20 8.29
N ASN A 64 -18.50 12.64 9.52
CA ASN A 64 -19.81 12.48 10.17
C ASN A 64 -20.95 13.21 9.42
N ASN A 65 -20.64 14.32 8.75
CA ASN A 65 -21.62 15.06 7.96
C ASN A 65 -21.83 14.49 6.55
N MET A 66 -20.82 13.80 6.00
CA MET A 66 -20.84 13.27 4.64
C MET A 66 -21.34 11.83 4.55
N LEU A 67 -21.19 11.02 5.62
CA LEU A 67 -21.54 9.61 5.60
C LEU A 67 -23.02 9.38 5.95
N PRO A 68 -23.73 8.48 5.23
CA PRO A 68 -23.28 7.81 4.02
C PRO A 68 -23.18 8.76 2.82
N TYR A 69 -22.11 8.62 2.03
CA TYR A 69 -21.88 9.47 0.86
C TYR A 69 -22.36 8.78 -0.42
N GLY A 70 -23.36 9.38 -1.06
CA GLY A 70 -23.98 8.84 -2.28
C GLY A 70 -24.65 7.48 -2.08
N GLU A 71 -25.21 6.95 -3.17
CA GLU A 71 -25.75 5.60 -3.20
C GLU A 71 -24.67 4.58 -3.59
N PRO A 72 -24.72 3.34 -3.06
CA PRO A 72 -23.90 2.24 -3.56
C PRO A 72 -24.09 2.05 -5.06
N ARG A 73 -23.01 1.76 -5.78
CA ARG A 73 -23.10 1.45 -7.22
C ARG A 73 -23.64 0.05 -7.43
N ASP A 74 -24.54 -0.10 -8.39
CA ASP A 74 -24.93 -1.40 -8.89
C ASP A 74 -23.88 -1.87 -9.90
N LEU A 75 -23.21 -2.97 -9.58
CA LEU A 75 -22.13 -3.55 -10.40
C LEU A 75 -22.54 -4.89 -11.01
N THR A 76 -23.83 -5.25 -10.95
CA THR A 76 -24.33 -6.56 -11.38
C THR A 76 -24.00 -6.87 -12.85
N GLU A 77 -24.11 -5.88 -13.74
CA GLU A 77 -23.86 -6.07 -15.18
C GLU A 77 -22.39 -6.32 -15.53
N VAL A 78 -21.47 -5.82 -14.69
CA VAL A 78 -20.01 -5.89 -14.91
C VAL A 78 -19.31 -6.84 -13.93
N GLU A 79 -20.07 -7.58 -13.11
CA GLU A 79 -19.53 -8.44 -12.04
C GLU A 79 -18.53 -9.47 -12.57
N GLU A 80 -18.86 -10.16 -13.67
CA GLU A 80 -17.98 -11.16 -14.27
C GLU A 80 -16.65 -10.54 -14.74
N THR A 81 -16.71 -9.37 -15.39
CA THR A 81 -15.54 -8.63 -15.85
C THR A 81 -14.69 -8.17 -14.67
N ILE A 82 -15.30 -7.66 -13.59
CA ILE A 82 -14.59 -7.32 -12.35
C ILE A 82 -13.87 -8.54 -11.76
N VAL A 83 -14.55 -9.69 -11.66
CA VAL A 83 -13.96 -10.92 -11.12
C VAL A 83 -12.77 -11.38 -11.98
N ASN A 84 -12.88 -11.31 -13.31
CA ASN A 84 -11.79 -11.64 -14.22
C ASN A 84 -10.57 -10.71 -14.04
N VAL A 85 -10.81 -9.39 -13.93
CA VAL A 85 -9.76 -8.40 -13.65
C VAL A 85 -9.08 -8.70 -12.30
N ILE A 86 -9.87 -8.92 -11.24
CA ILE A 86 -9.35 -9.27 -9.90
C ILE A 86 -8.47 -10.53 -9.97
N GLN A 87 -8.87 -11.56 -10.72
CA GLN A 87 -8.07 -12.78 -10.86
C GLN A 87 -6.73 -12.53 -11.56
N LYS A 88 -6.71 -11.71 -12.63
CA LYS A 88 -5.48 -11.34 -13.34
C LYS A 88 -4.51 -10.58 -12.42
N PHE A 89 -5.01 -9.56 -11.71
CA PHE A 89 -4.21 -8.81 -10.73
C PHE A 89 -3.74 -9.70 -9.58
N SER A 90 -4.63 -10.49 -8.98
CA SER A 90 -4.30 -11.36 -7.84
C SER A 90 -3.20 -12.35 -8.19
N ARG A 91 -3.29 -12.98 -9.37
CA ARG A 91 -2.26 -13.92 -9.84
C ARG A 91 -0.91 -13.21 -9.99
N LYS A 92 -0.88 -12.10 -10.73
CA LYS A 92 0.37 -11.38 -10.98
C LYS A 92 0.99 -10.80 -9.70
N TYR A 93 0.16 -10.30 -8.80
CA TYR A 93 0.57 -9.79 -7.50
C TYR A 93 1.23 -10.90 -6.67
N GLN A 94 0.60 -12.08 -6.58
CA GLN A 94 1.14 -13.23 -5.83
C GLN A 94 2.46 -13.70 -6.45
N GLU A 95 2.51 -13.95 -7.76
CA GLU A 95 3.72 -14.36 -8.48
C GLU A 95 4.88 -13.38 -8.22
N THR A 96 4.63 -12.08 -8.28
CA THR A 96 5.67 -11.06 -8.05
C THR A 96 6.08 -11.03 -6.58
N LEU A 97 5.12 -11.10 -5.66
CA LEU A 97 5.38 -11.01 -4.22
C LEU A 97 6.20 -12.19 -3.69
N GLU A 98 6.05 -13.38 -4.28
CA GLU A 98 6.81 -14.59 -3.90
C GLU A 98 8.32 -14.35 -3.87
N SER A 99 8.83 -13.66 -4.89
CA SER A 99 10.25 -13.32 -5.03
C SER A 99 10.72 -12.25 -4.02
N ALA A 100 9.82 -11.58 -3.28
CA ALA A 100 10.15 -10.55 -2.28
C ALA A 100 9.87 -10.94 -0.81
N ILE A 101 9.35 -12.15 -0.54
CA ILE A 101 8.92 -12.55 0.80
C ILE A 101 10.01 -12.37 1.86
N ASP A 102 11.25 -12.76 1.57
CA ASP A 102 12.35 -12.74 2.53
C ASP A 102 12.77 -11.30 2.87
N ALA A 103 12.92 -10.45 1.85
CA ALA A 103 13.25 -9.04 2.02
C ALA A 103 12.17 -8.32 2.85
N VAL A 104 10.90 -8.54 2.53
CA VAL A 104 9.77 -7.90 3.23
C VAL A 104 9.67 -8.38 4.67
N ASN A 105 9.84 -9.68 4.94
CA ASN A 105 9.84 -10.21 6.30
C ASN A 105 11.01 -9.68 7.13
N TYR A 106 12.20 -9.60 6.53
CA TYR A 106 13.37 -9.05 7.18
C TYR A 106 13.15 -7.59 7.55
N VAL A 107 12.72 -6.74 6.60
CA VAL A 107 12.46 -5.32 6.87
C VAL A 107 11.29 -5.13 7.84
N ALA A 108 10.25 -5.95 7.75
CA ALA A 108 9.11 -5.90 8.68
C ALA A 108 9.53 -6.17 10.15
N SER A 109 10.65 -6.86 10.38
CA SER A 109 11.17 -7.10 11.73
C SER A 109 11.68 -5.82 12.43
N PHE A 110 12.00 -4.77 11.66
CA PHE A 110 12.42 -3.46 12.17
C PHE A 110 11.24 -2.58 12.59
N ILE A 111 10.01 -2.96 12.27
CA ILE A 111 8.83 -2.13 12.52
C ILE A 111 8.45 -2.22 14.01
N PRO A 112 8.40 -1.08 14.73
CA PRO A 112 8.17 -1.10 16.16
C PRO A 112 6.74 -1.56 16.50
N PRO A 113 6.56 -2.45 17.49
CA PRO A 113 5.25 -2.85 17.94
C PRO A 113 4.59 -1.70 18.72
N ARG A 114 3.70 -0.93 18.09
CA ARG A 114 2.97 0.18 18.75
C ARG A 114 1.83 -0.28 19.68
N ARG A 115 1.47 -1.56 19.70
CA ARG A 115 0.47 -2.16 20.61
C ARG A 115 0.87 -3.58 20.95
N SER A 116 0.71 -3.99 22.20
CA SER A 116 0.73 -5.41 22.59
C SER A 116 -0.41 -6.13 21.87
N ARG A 117 -0.07 -7.16 21.08
CA ARG A 117 -1.02 -7.87 20.24
C ARG A 117 -0.88 -9.35 20.46
N LYS A 118 -1.98 -10.02 20.81
CA LYS A 118 -2.06 -11.48 20.71
C LYS A 118 -1.88 -11.88 19.24
N LEU A 119 -0.99 -12.83 18.98
CA LEU A 119 -0.92 -13.48 17.69
C LEU A 119 -2.22 -14.29 17.52
N HIS A 120 -2.96 -14.09 16.43
CA HIS A 120 -4.02 -15.02 16.02
C HIS A 120 -3.33 -16.25 15.41
N ILE A 121 -2.74 -17.08 16.28
CA ILE A 121 -2.19 -18.39 15.97
C ILE A 121 -3.21 -19.41 16.51
N GLY A 122 -3.89 -20.11 15.61
CA GLY A 122 -4.96 -21.07 15.93
C GLY A 122 -5.89 -21.31 14.73
N LEU A 123 -6.89 -22.20 14.91
CA LEU A 123 -7.85 -22.65 13.89
C LEU A 123 -8.60 -21.51 13.16
N TYR A 124 -8.65 -20.31 13.75
CA TYR A 124 -9.32 -19.11 13.24
C TYR A 124 -8.33 -18.00 12.79
N GLY A 125 -7.05 -18.33 12.66
CA GLY A 125 -6.05 -17.40 12.13
C GLY A 125 -6.11 -17.36 10.60
N TYR A 126 -6.23 -16.17 10.01
CA TYR A 126 -6.02 -16.02 8.56
C TYR A 126 -4.66 -16.64 8.17
N SER A 127 -4.70 -17.62 7.28
CA SER A 127 -3.51 -18.30 6.77
C SER A 127 -2.68 -17.33 5.94
N ARG A 128 -1.76 -16.62 6.58
CA ARG A 128 -0.78 -15.73 5.92
C ARG A 128 0.38 -16.54 5.37
N ARG A 129 0.11 -17.62 4.64
CA ARG A 129 1.13 -18.49 4.07
C ARG A 129 1.14 -18.29 2.56
N LEU A 130 2.29 -17.90 2.03
CA LEU A 130 2.60 -17.92 0.60
C LEU A 130 3.85 -18.79 0.44
N ILE A 131 3.73 -19.88 -0.33
CA ILE A 131 4.73 -20.95 -0.47
C ILE A 131 5.36 -21.37 0.88
N GLY A 132 4.52 -21.68 1.88
CA GLY A 132 4.98 -22.17 3.19
C GLY A 132 5.68 -21.13 4.09
N LYS A 133 6.01 -19.93 3.58
CA LYS A 133 6.54 -18.81 4.38
C LYS A 133 5.40 -17.94 4.91
N SER A 134 5.56 -17.45 6.14
CA SER A 134 4.57 -16.55 6.74
C SER A 134 4.78 -15.12 6.27
N LEU A 135 3.74 -14.46 5.79
CA LEU A 135 3.77 -13.03 5.49
C LEU A 135 3.53 -12.16 6.75
N PRO A 136 4.09 -10.94 6.79
CA PRO A 136 3.77 -9.99 7.84
C PRO A 136 2.26 -9.65 7.80
N ARG A 137 1.75 -9.02 8.88
CA ARG A 137 0.41 -8.42 8.81
C ARG A 137 0.46 -7.19 7.90
N ALA A 138 -0.70 -6.74 7.42
CA ALA A 138 -0.81 -5.60 6.50
C ALA A 138 -0.01 -4.36 6.94
N ILE A 139 -0.04 -3.97 8.21
CA ILE A 139 0.73 -2.79 8.70
C ILE A 139 2.26 -2.98 8.52
N PRO A 140 2.90 -4.01 9.11
CA PRO A 140 4.32 -4.24 8.86
C PRO A 140 4.66 -4.50 7.39
N PHE A 141 3.76 -5.14 6.65
CA PHE A 141 3.93 -5.40 5.23
C PHE A 141 4.05 -4.10 4.43
N THR A 142 3.06 -3.21 4.56
CA THR A 142 3.08 -1.90 3.90
C THR A 142 4.26 -1.06 4.37
N GLY A 143 4.51 -1.02 5.67
CA GLY A 143 5.66 -0.28 6.21
C GLY A 143 6.99 -0.77 5.68
N ALA A 144 7.16 -2.07 5.46
CA ALA A 144 8.40 -2.64 4.94
C ALA A 144 8.66 -2.21 3.50
N PHE A 145 7.66 -2.35 2.63
CA PHE A 145 7.77 -1.92 1.23
C PHE A 145 8.04 -0.41 1.09
N TYR A 146 7.32 0.42 1.84
CA TYR A 146 7.60 1.85 1.87
C TYR A 146 9.01 2.17 2.40
N SER A 147 9.52 1.39 3.36
CA SER A 147 10.88 1.56 3.91
C SER A 147 11.98 1.07 2.97
N LEU A 148 11.64 0.25 1.98
CA LEU A 148 12.52 -0.14 0.88
C LEU A 148 12.45 0.85 -0.30
N GLY A 149 11.62 1.90 -0.22
CA GLY A 149 11.41 2.83 -1.35
C GLY A 149 10.60 2.23 -2.51
N ILE A 150 9.88 1.14 -2.27
CA ILE A 150 9.09 0.39 -3.25
C ILE A 150 7.65 0.17 -2.76
N PRO A 151 6.81 1.22 -2.72
CA PRO A 151 5.42 1.13 -2.26
C PRO A 151 4.65 -0.06 -2.86
N PRO A 152 3.92 -0.85 -2.06
CA PRO A 152 3.29 -2.09 -2.51
C PRO A 152 2.11 -1.89 -3.47
N GLU A 153 1.61 -0.66 -3.63
CA GLU A 153 0.57 -0.27 -4.58
C GLU A 153 0.92 -0.62 -6.03
N PHE A 154 2.21 -0.64 -6.37
CA PHE A 154 2.65 -0.88 -7.74
C PHE A 154 2.85 -2.36 -8.07
N ILE A 155 2.89 -3.26 -7.08
CA ILE A 155 3.20 -4.67 -7.34
C ILE A 155 2.14 -5.27 -8.28
N GLY A 156 2.57 -5.75 -9.44
CA GLY A 156 1.71 -6.40 -10.43
C GLY A 156 0.94 -5.47 -11.35
N MET A 157 1.20 -4.15 -11.35
CA MET A 157 0.51 -3.19 -12.21
C MET A 157 0.73 -3.42 -13.71
N ARG A 158 1.76 -4.17 -14.12
CA ARG A 158 1.97 -4.57 -15.52
C ARG A 158 0.83 -5.39 -16.13
N VAL A 159 -0.07 -5.95 -15.30
CA VAL A 159 -1.33 -6.57 -15.77
C VAL A 159 -2.12 -5.66 -16.69
N LEU A 160 -2.06 -4.34 -16.45
CA LEU A 160 -2.80 -3.35 -17.24
C LEU A 160 -2.48 -3.42 -18.74
N LYS A 161 -1.25 -3.77 -19.14
CA LYS A 161 -0.85 -3.94 -20.54
C LYS A 161 -1.58 -5.09 -21.25
N GLY A 162 -2.09 -6.06 -20.48
CA GLY A 162 -2.79 -7.24 -20.98
C GLY A 162 -4.30 -7.24 -20.74
N LEU A 163 -4.88 -6.12 -20.27
CA LEU A 163 -6.32 -5.98 -20.18
C LEU A 163 -6.91 -5.65 -21.55
N GLY A 164 -8.07 -6.24 -21.86
CA GLY A 164 -8.90 -5.80 -22.98
C GLY A 164 -9.52 -4.42 -22.73
N GLU A 165 -10.07 -3.80 -23.77
CA GLU A 165 -10.72 -2.48 -23.67
C GLU A 165 -11.86 -2.48 -22.64
N GLU A 166 -12.75 -3.47 -22.70
CA GLU A 166 -13.85 -3.64 -21.75
C GLU A 166 -13.35 -3.76 -20.29
N GLU A 167 -12.34 -4.61 -20.06
CA GLU A 167 -11.77 -4.80 -18.72
C GLU A 167 -11.14 -3.52 -18.17
N TYR A 168 -10.47 -2.76 -19.03
CA TYR A 168 -9.83 -1.51 -18.66
C TYR A 168 -10.87 -0.42 -18.35
N ASP A 169 -11.94 -0.33 -19.14
CA ASP A 169 -13.03 0.62 -18.91
C ASP A 169 -13.78 0.30 -17.62
N VAL A 170 -14.11 -0.98 -17.39
CA VAL A 170 -14.72 -1.43 -16.12
C VAL A 170 -13.80 -1.11 -14.95
N LEU A 171 -12.50 -1.38 -15.03
CA LEU A 171 -11.55 -1.04 -13.96
C LEU A 171 -11.58 0.46 -13.61
N ARG A 172 -11.57 1.32 -14.63
CA ARG A 172 -11.61 2.78 -14.44
C ARG A 172 -12.94 3.25 -13.88
N GLU A 173 -14.04 2.61 -14.25
CA GLU A 173 -15.35 2.93 -13.71
C GLU A 173 -15.45 2.54 -12.24
N VAL A 174 -14.99 1.35 -11.86
CA VAL A 174 -15.18 0.83 -10.49
C VAL A 174 -14.19 1.43 -9.49
N HIS A 175 -12.93 1.63 -9.89
CA HIS A 175 -11.90 2.19 -9.02
C HIS A 175 -11.58 3.63 -9.42
N VAL A 176 -12.44 4.55 -8.98
CA VAL A 176 -12.47 5.93 -9.47
C VAL A 176 -11.32 6.79 -9.00
N ARG A 177 -10.67 6.45 -7.88
CA ARG A 177 -9.50 7.14 -7.34
C ARG A 177 -8.19 6.40 -7.57
N LEU A 178 -8.17 5.33 -8.38
CA LEU A 178 -6.96 4.54 -8.64
C LEU A 178 -5.77 5.42 -9.05
N ARG A 179 -6.00 6.35 -9.99
CA ARG A 179 -4.94 7.25 -10.46
C ARG A 179 -4.37 8.11 -9.33
N ASP A 180 -5.23 8.67 -8.49
CA ASP A 180 -4.81 9.56 -7.39
C ASP A 180 -4.10 8.79 -6.28
N ASP A 181 -4.55 7.57 -5.98
CA ASP A 181 -3.91 6.65 -5.04
C ASP A 181 -2.50 6.27 -5.50
N LEU A 182 -2.36 5.94 -6.79
CA LEU A 182 -1.07 5.66 -7.41
C LEU A 182 -0.18 6.92 -7.46
N GLU A 183 -0.76 8.10 -7.68
CA GLU A 183 -0.01 9.36 -7.71
C GLU A 183 0.55 9.71 -6.32
N GLU A 184 -0.20 9.50 -5.24
CA GLU A 184 0.32 9.69 -3.87
C GLU A 184 1.38 8.63 -3.52
N ALA A 185 1.15 7.36 -3.88
CA ALA A 185 2.13 6.30 -3.66
C ALA A 185 3.43 6.54 -4.47
N ALA A 186 3.32 7.04 -5.71
CA ALA A 186 4.45 7.30 -6.61
C ALA A 186 5.46 8.28 -6.01
N ARG A 187 5.01 9.21 -5.17
CA ARG A 187 5.88 10.17 -4.48
C ARG A 187 6.83 9.51 -3.48
N ARG A 188 6.53 8.27 -3.06
CA ARG A 188 7.29 7.50 -2.07
C ARG A 188 8.14 6.40 -2.70
N VAL A 189 8.15 6.30 -4.03
CA VAL A 189 9.16 5.56 -4.77
C VAL A 189 10.49 6.31 -4.65
N VAL A 190 11.57 5.60 -4.30
CA VAL A 190 12.90 6.18 -4.12
C VAL A 190 13.87 5.47 -5.06
N TRP A 191 14.30 6.16 -6.12
CA TRP A 191 15.15 5.56 -7.15
C TRP A 191 16.54 5.17 -6.61
N GLU A 192 17.07 5.99 -5.72
CA GLU A 192 18.35 5.77 -5.04
C GLU A 192 18.32 4.50 -4.19
N ALA A 193 17.15 4.11 -3.67
CA ALA A 193 16.97 2.85 -2.96
C ALA A 193 17.19 1.64 -3.89
N PHE A 194 16.68 1.69 -5.13
CA PHE A 194 16.94 0.63 -6.11
C PHE A 194 18.44 0.49 -6.40
N SER A 195 19.12 1.62 -6.64
CA SER A 195 20.56 1.63 -6.90
C SER A 195 21.33 1.00 -5.74
N LEU A 196 21.06 1.44 -4.50
CA LEU A 196 21.71 0.88 -3.30
C LEU A 196 21.47 -0.62 -3.16
N LEU A 197 20.23 -1.09 -3.37
CA LEU A 197 19.88 -2.50 -3.28
C LEU A 197 20.64 -3.33 -4.32
N VAL A 198 20.69 -2.88 -5.57
CA VAL A 198 21.35 -3.60 -6.68
C VAL A 198 22.87 -3.58 -6.53
N GLU A 199 23.46 -2.42 -6.25
CA GLU A 199 24.91 -2.25 -6.07
C GLU A 199 25.45 -3.09 -4.91
N ASN A 200 24.68 -3.20 -3.82
CA ASN A 200 25.07 -3.92 -2.61
C ASN A 200 24.41 -5.30 -2.49
N ARG A 201 23.96 -5.89 -3.61
CA ARG A 201 23.33 -7.21 -3.66
C ARG A 201 24.14 -8.26 -2.88
N GLY A 202 25.47 -8.30 -3.07
CA GLY A 202 26.35 -9.25 -2.40
C GLY A 202 26.26 -9.21 -0.87
N ASN A 203 26.19 -8.00 -0.29
CA ASN A 203 26.10 -7.78 1.15
C ASN A 203 24.70 -8.12 1.71
N LEU A 204 23.66 -7.98 0.88
CA LEU A 204 22.26 -8.16 1.28
C LEU A 204 21.71 -9.56 1.02
N LEU A 205 22.42 -10.43 0.30
CA LEU A 205 21.99 -11.83 0.02
C LEU A 205 21.75 -12.66 1.29
N LYS A 206 22.33 -12.26 2.44
CA LYS A 206 22.03 -12.88 3.76
C LYS A 206 20.61 -12.61 4.26
N HIS A 207 19.94 -11.59 3.72
CA HIS A 207 18.61 -11.15 4.16
C HIS A 207 17.59 -11.21 3.02
N PHE A 208 18.02 -10.96 1.79
CA PHE A 208 17.18 -10.82 0.61
C PHE A 208 17.50 -11.98 -0.33
N SER A 209 16.47 -12.62 -0.87
CA SER A 209 16.64 -13.80 -1.73
C SER A 209 17.27 -13.42 -3.07
N LYS A 210 17.78 -14.42 -3.81
CA LYS A 210 18.35 -14.19 -5.14
C LYS A 210 17.27 -13.70 -6.11
N GLU A 211 16.08 -14.27 -5.98
CA GLU A 211 14.86 -13.99 -6.73
C GLU A 211 14.38 -12.56 -6.51
N PHE A 212 14.63 -11.96 -5.34
CA PHE A 212 14.33 -10.54 -5.11
C PHE A 212 15.04 -9.65 -6.14
N TYR A 213 16.31 -9.93 -6.40
CA TYR A 213 17.10 -9.14 -7.35
C TYR A 213 16.86 -9.54 -8.80
N GLU A 214 16.72 -10.84 -9.07
CA GLU A 214 16.64 -11.36 -10.44
C GLU A 214 15.23 -11.31 -11.03
N GLU A 215 14.20 -11.32 -10.19
CA GLU A 215 12.80 -11.39 -10.62
C GLU A 215 11.96 -10.23 -10.10
N PHE A 216 12.00 -9.96 -8.78
CA PHE A 216 11.14 -8.92 -8.18
C PHE A 216 11.52 -7.52 -8.65
N ILE A 217 12.79 -7.11 -8.52
CA ILE A 217 13.22 -5.75 -8.89
C ILE A 217 12.91 -5.44 -10.37
N PRO A 218 13.27 -6.29 -11.36
CA PRO A 218 12.90 -6.05 -12.76
C PRO A 218 11.37 -5.99 -12.97
N SER A 219 10.62 -6.92 -12.37
CA SER A 219 9.16 -6.94 -12.47
C SER A 219 8.51 -5.67 -11.90
N TYR A 220 9.01 -5.20 -10.76
CA TYR A 220 8.52 -4.00 -10.10
C TYR A 220 8.87 -2.73 -10.89
N MET A 221 10.04 -2.68 -11.53
CA MET A 221 10.38 -1.58 -12.45
C MET A 221 9.42 -1.54 -13.64
N GLU A 222 9.11 -2.69 -14.25
CA GLU A 222 8.11 -2.78 -15.33
C GLU A 222 6.72 -2.33 -14.85
N ASP A 223 6.34 -2.66 -13.62
CA ASP A 223 5.10 -2.21 -13.02
C ASP A 223 5.03 -0.68 -12.88
N LEU A 224 6.14 -0.06 -12.44
CA LEU A 224 6.27 1.40 -12.33
C LEU A 224 6.20 2.08 -13.72
N GLU A 225 6.92 1.54 -14.70
CA GLU A 225 6.91 2.03 -16.08
C GLU A 225 5.50 1.95 -16.67
N THR A 226 4.84 0.80 -16.54
CA THR A 226 3.46 0.60 -17.00
C THR A 226 2.51 1.62 -16.38
N THR A 227 2.65 1.84 -15.06
CA THR A 227 1.81 2.81 -14.35
C THR A 227 2.07 4.24 -14.80
N SER A 228 3.34 4.61 -15.00
CA SER A 228 3.74 5.91 -15.51
C SER A 228 3.17 6.16 -16.92
N GLU A 229 3.28 5.18 -17.81
CA GLU A 229 2.82 5.25 -19.20
C GLU A 229 1.30 5.38 -19.30
N LEU A 230 0.55 4.51 -18.61
CA LEU A 230 -0.90 4.42 -18.77
C LEU A 230 -1.67 5.52 -18.02
N PHE A 231 -1.15 5.99 -16.87
CA PHE A 231 -1.84 6.99 -16.06
C PHE A 231 -1.21 8.40 -16.15
N GLY A 232 -0.07 8.55 -16.82
CA GLY A 232 0.66 9.81 -16.91
C GLY A 232 1.18 10.30 -15.56
N ILE A 233 1.49 9.37 -14.64
CA ILE A 233 1.96 9.66 -13.29
C ILE A 233 3.49 9.75 -13.31
N LYS A 234 4.05 10.75 -12.62
CA LYS A 234 5.51 10.85 -12.45
C LYS A 234 5.95 10.05 -11.24
N ILE A 235 6.82 9.08 -11.46
CA ILE A 235 7.39 8.23 -10.42
C ILE A 235 8.54 8.95 -9.71
N GLY A 236 8.48 8.94 -8.37
CA GLY A 236 9.44 9.63 -7.51
C GLY A 236 8.94 10.99 -7.01
N GLY A 237 9.28 11.28 -5.77
CA GLY A 237 8.94 12.54 -5.12
C GLY A 237 9.72 13.74 -5.66
N ARG A 238 9.09 14.92 -5.62
CA ARG A 238 9.65 16.16 -6.23
C ARG A 238 9.77 17.33 -5.27
N SER A 239 9.08 17.28 -4.14
CA SER A 239 9.16 18.32 -3.11
C SER A 239 10.38 18.14 -2.21
N PHE A 240 10.76 19.19 -1.48
CA PHE A 240 11.79 19.07 -0.44
C PHE A 240 11.43 18.04 0.65
N SER A 241 10.13 17.88 0.95
CA SER A 241 9.68 16.86 1.89
C SER A 241 9.92 15.45 1.34
N ASP A 242 9.70 15.24 0.04
CA ASP A 242 9.92 13.93 -0.57
C ASP A 242 11.41 13.63 -0.71
N ARG A 243 12.25 14.64 -0.98
CA ARG A 243 13.73 14.47 -0.95
C ARG A 243 14.22 14.09 0.44
N ARG A 244 13.70 14.72 1.50
CA ARG A 244 14.00 14.30 2.88
C ARG A 244 13.58 12.86 3.13
N TYR A 245 12.43 12.45 2.62
CA TYR A 245 11.98 11.06 2.69
C TYR A 245 12.97 10.11 1.99
N ALA A 246 13.36 10.42 0.75
CA ALA A 246 14.34 9.64 -0.01
C ALA A 246 15.66 9.47 0.76
N ASN A 247 16.24 10.57 1.26
CA ASN A 247 17.48 10.52 2.04
C ASN A 247 17.35 9.63 3.29
N ILE A 248 16.21 9.64 3.97
CA ILE A 248 15.97 8.78 5.15
C ILE A 248 15.85 7.31 4.73
N ILE A 249 15.21 7.01 3.59
CA ILE A 249 15.16 5.65 3.05
C ILE A 249 16.56 5.15 2.69
N GLU A 250 17.39 5.99 2.07
CA GLU A 250 18.80 5.67 1.81
C GLU A 250 19.55 5.39 3.10
N ASN A 251 19.45 6.28 4.10
CA ASN A 251 20.07 6.08 5.42
C ASN A 251 19.60 4.79 6.11
N PHE A 252 18.32 4.43 5.95
CA PHE A 252 17.77 3.18 6.46
C PHE A 252 18.46 1.97 5.82
N LEU A 253 18.60 1.96 4.49
CA LEU A 253 19.28 0.89 3.78
C LEU A 253 20.77 0.83 4.10
N ILE A 254 21.45 1.97 4.20
CA ILE A 254 22.84 2.06 4.65
C ILE A 254 22.99 1.48 6.06
N SER A 255 22.08 1.83 6.98
CA SER A 255 22.09 1.28 8.34
C SER A 255 21.89 -0.24 8.36
N ILE A 256 21.11 -0.81 7.43
CA ILE A 256 21.01 -2.26 7.27
C ILE A 256 22.32 -2.87 6.76
N LEU A 257 22.97 -2.22 5.78
CA LEU A 257 24.24 -2.65 5.20
C LEU A 257 25.38 -2.64 6.23
N GLU A 258 25.41 -1.61 7.08
CA GLU A 258 26.38 -1.44 8.17
C GLU A 258 26.02 -2.22 9.45
N GLU A 259 24.90 -2.95 9.45
CA GLU A 259 24.37 -3.68 10.61
C GLU A 259 24.06 -2.79 11.83
N GLU A 260 23.85 -1.49 11.62
CA GLU A 260 23.43 -0.50 12.63
C GLU A 260 21.92 -0.58 12.91
N TYR A 261 21.44 -1.71 13.45
CA TYR A 261 20.00 -2.02 13.52
C TYR A 261 19.16 -1.02 14.32
N ASP A 262 19.69 -0.41 15.38
CA ASP A 262 18.95 0.59 16.16
C ASP A 262 18.82 1.91 15.40
N ARG A 263 19.83 2.27 14.60
CA ARG A 263 19.75 3.39 13.66
C ARG A 263 18.75 3.09 12.55
N ALA A 264 18.76 1.88 11.98
CA ALA A 264 17.77 1.46 11.00
C ALA A 264 16.33 1.60 11.54
N LYS A 265 16.06 1.17 12.77
CA LYS A 265 14.73 1.37 13.38
C LYS A 265 14.36 2.84 13.52
N HIS A 266 15.32 3.69 13.88
CA HIS A 266 15.11 5.13 13.98
C HIS A 266 14.76 5.75 12.62
N GLU A 267 15.58 5.50 11.59
CA GLU A 267 15.34 6.01 10.22
C GLU A 267 13.97 5.53 9.68
N LEU A 268 13.61 4.27 9.91
CA LEU A 268 12.30 3.74 9.53
C LEU A 268 11.15 4.54 10.16
N VAL A 269 11.27 4.91 11.44
CA VAL A 269 10.27 5.71 12.16
C VAL A 269 10.24 7.15 11.65
N GLU A 270 11.38 7.75 11.33
CA GLU A 270 11.42 9.09 10.72
C GLU A 270 10.78 9.10 9.32
N ALA A 271 11.05 8.09 8.49
CA ALA A 271 10.38 7.92 7.21
C ALA A 271 8.86 7.79 7.39
N ALA A 272 8.43 7.00 8.39
CA ALA A 272 7.02 6.84 8.74
C ALA A 272 6.33 8.15 9.12
N ARG A 273 7.02 9.06 9.82
CA ARG A 273 6.51 10.39 10.16
C ARG A 273 6.28 11.23 8.90
N LEU A 274 7.20 11.21 7.94
CA LEU A 274 7.07 11.97 6.69
C LEU A 274 5.98 11.43 5.76
N ARG A 275 5.66 10.13 5.81
CA ARG A 275 4.49 9.55 5.13
C ARG A 275 3.24 9.44 6.01
N ARG A 276 3.29 10.00 7.22
CA ARG A 276 2.17 10.10 8.17
C ARG A 276 1.51 8.76 8.52
N SER A 277 2.25 7.67 8.42
CA SER A 277 1.81 6.32 8.76
C SER A 277 3.00 5.36 8.77
N ILE A 278 3.03 4.44 9.73
CA ILE A 278 4.01 3.35 9.72
C ILE A 278 3.76 2.37 8.57
N GLY A 279 2.48 2.16 8.23
CA GLY A 279 1.99 1.17 7.28
C GLY A 279 0.48 0.98 7.39
#